data_AF-A0A969XYG1-F1
#
_entry.id   AF-A0A969XYG1-F1
#
_cell.length_a   1.000
_cell.length_b   1.000
_cell.length_c   1.000
_cell.angle_alpha   90.00
_cell.angle_beta   90.00
_cell.angle_gamma   90.00
#
_symmetry.space_group_name_H-M   'P 1'
#
loop_
_entity.id
_entity.type
_entity.pdbx_description
1 polymer ?
#
loop_
_entity_poly.entity_id
_entity_poly.type
_entity_poly.pdbx_seq_one_letter_code
_entity_poly.pdbx_strand_id
1 'polypeptide(L)'
;MKILLIYLTPPAAVWPQGRFLSHWVPSGVAQIATQVRAAGHEVRVIVRDEQLARLGFDWTEANRRLVEQIEAFGPELVGLSVTTPAMSECRAVSAMVKAALGPDVRIVAGGPHPTALPEQTLAECPDVD
;
A
#
# COMPACT_ATOMS: atom_id res chain seq x y z
N MET A 1 9.65 14.70 -6.74
CA MET A 1 8.42 14.45 -5.97
C MET A 1 8.69 13.43 -4.89
N LYS A 2 7.83 13.41 -3.87
CA LYS A 2 7.82 12.37 -2.83
C LYS A 2 6.85 11.25 -3.21
N ILE A 3 7.35 10.02 -3.28
CA ILE A 3 6.59 8.85 -3.70
C ILE A 3 6.61 7.81 -2.58
N LEU A 4 5.42 7.36 -2.17
CA LEU A 4 5.28 6.31 -1.16
C LEU A 4 4.83 5.02 -1.83
N LEU A 5 5.59 3.95 -1.68
CA LEU A 5 5.20 2.62 -2.16
C LEU A 5 4.76 1.78 -0.97
N ILE A 6 3.59 1.16 -1.07
CA ILE A 6 3.02 0.34 0.00
C ILE A 6 2.77 -1.07 -0.54
N TYR A 7 3.46 -2.06 0.04
CA TYR A 7 3.17 -3.47 -0.18
C TYR A 7 2.10 -3.92 0.82
N LEU A 8 0.92 -4.25 0.30
CA LEU A 8 -0.25 -4.59 1.08
C LEU A 8 -0.21 -6.03 1.60
N THR A 9 -0.92 -6.29 2.68
CA THR A 9 -1.13 -7.57 3.33
C THR A 9 -2.63 -7.89 3.46
N PRO A 10 -3.03 -9.17 3.32
CA PRO A 10 -4.41 -9.58 3.55
C PRO A 10 -4.89 -9.26 4.97
N PRO A 11 -6.05 -8.61 5.16
CA PRO A 11 -6.56 -8.32 6.48
C PRO A 11 -7.01 -9.59 7.22
N ALA A 12 -7.16 -9.49 8.55
CA ALA A 12 -7.54 -10.61 9.41
C ALA A 12 -8.87 -11.29 9.02
N ALA A 13 -9.77 -10.54 8.34
CA ALA A 13 -11.08 -11.03 7.92
C ALA A 13 -11.06 -11.84 6.61
N VAL A 14 -9.99 -11.77 5.81
CA VAL A 14 -9.92 -12.39 4.47
C VAL A 14 -8.84 -13.44 4.45
N TRP A 15 -9.12 -14.64 3.91
CA TRP A 15 -8.13 -15.72 3.82
C TRP A 15 -6.81 -15.21 3.19
N PRO A 16 -5.65 -15.45 3.81
CA PRO A 16 -5.39 -16.37 4.94
C PRO A 16 -5.45 -15.71 6.35
N GLN A 17 -6.39 -14.80 6.57
CA GLN A 17 -6.78 -14.19 7.85
C GLN A 17 -5.65 -13.43 8.56
N GLY A 18 -4.89 -12.62 7.83
CA GLY A 18 -3.76 -11.86 8.40
C GLY A 18 -2.65 -12.75 8.99
N ARG A 19 -2.68 -14.06 8.70
CA ARG A 19 -1.62 -15.01 9.05
C ARG A 19 -0.75 -15.36 7.85
N PHE A 20 -0.89 -14.63 6.74
CA PHE A 20 0.10 -14.72 5.67
C PHE A 20 1.36 -14.06 6.19
N LEU A 21 2.37 -14.87 6.51
CA LEU A 21 3.72 -14.37 6.69
C LEU A 21 4.45 -14.67 5.40
N SER A 22 4.47 -13.68 4.52
CA SER A 22 5.28 -13.81 3.32
C SER A 22 6.75 -13.63 3.71
N HIS A 23 7.53 -14.70 3.71
CA HIS A 23 9.00 -14.60 3.75
C HIS A 23 9.56 -14.05 2.42
N TRP A 24 8.70 -13.74 1.45
CA TRP A 24 9.06 -13.16 0.18
C TRP A 24 9.42 -11.69 0.35
N VAL A 25 10.60 -11.32 -0.13
CA VAL A 25 10.96 -9.91 -0.28
C VAL A 25 10.22 -9.35 -1.50
N PRO A 26 9.41 -8.28 -1.39
CA PRO A 26 8.66 -7.73 -2.52
C PRO A 26 9.61 -7.04 -3.52
N SER A 27 10.36 -7.85 -4.26
CA SER A 27 11.45 -7.44 -5.15
C SER A 27 10.98 -6.52 -6.26
N GLY A 28 9.76 -6.72 -6.78
CA GLY A 28 9.15 -5.81 -7.75
C GLY A 28 9.02 -4.38 -7.21
N VAL A 29 8.55 -4.22 -5.96
CA VAL A 29 8.45 -2.90 -5.31
C VAL A 29 9.84 -2.31 -5.06
N ALA A 30 10.82 -3.14 -4.68
CA ALA A 30 12.21 -2.69 -4.50
C ALA A 30 12.84 -2.22 -5.82
N GLN A 31 12.55 -2.90 -6.94
CA GLN A 31 12.98 -2.50 -8.28
C GLN A 31 12.34 -1.16 -8.69
N ILE A 32 11.03 -0.98 -8.47
CA ILE A 32 10.35 0.29 -8.71
C ILE A 32 10.99 1.40 -7.87
N ALA A 33 11.19 1.17 -6.57
CA ALA A 33 11.83 2.15 -5.69
C ALA A 33 13.23 2.55 -6.18
N THR A 34 13.99 1.58 -6.71
CA THR A 34 15.32 1.85 -7.27
C THR A 34 15.23 2.75 -8.50
N GLN A 35 14.32 2.47 -9.43
CA GLN A 35 14.14 3.28 -10.64
C GLN A 35 13.60 4.68 -10.32
N VAL A 36 12.62 4.78 -9.42
CA VAL A 36 12.07 6.05 -8.95
C VAL A 36 13.16 6.92 -8.31
N ARG A 37 14.03 6.32 -7.48
CA ARG A 37 15.17 7.02 -6.88
C ARG A 37 16.19 7.47 -7.94
N ALA A 38 16.50 6.60 -8.90
CA ALA A 38 17.41 6.92 -10.00
C ALA A 38 16.89 8.08 -10.88
N ALA A 39 15.58 8.23 -10.99
CA ALA A 39 14.92 9.36 -11.66
C ALA A 39 14.92 10.67 -10.84
N GLY A 40 15.56 10.70 -9.66
CA GLY A 40 15.69 11.91 -8.84
C GLY A 40 14.49 12.19 -7.94
N HIS A 41 13.66 11.19 -7.64
CA HIS A 41 12.54 11.32 -6.70
C HIS A 41 12.90 10.78 -5.31
N GLU A 42 12.28 11.37 -4.28
CA GLU A 42 12.37 10.83 -2.92
C GLU A 42 11.34 9.71 -2.78
N VAL A 43 11.79 8.50 -2.41
CA VAL A 43 10.93 7.32 -2.33
C VAL A 43 11.08 6.61 -1.00
N ARG A 44 9.94 6.25 -0.42
CA ARG A 44 9.84 5.37 0.76
C ARG A 44 9.02 4.13 0.43
N VAL A 45 9.37 3.03 1.08
CA VAL A 45 8.65 1.76 0.97
C VAL A 45 8.13 1.38 2.33
N ILE A 46 6.85 1.02 2.41
CA ILE A 46 6.22 0.43 3.59
C ILE A 46 5.76 -0.98 3.22
N VAL A 47 6.16 -1.96 4.02
CA VAL A 47 5.67 -3.34 3.92
C VAL A 47 4.71 -3.58 5.08
N ARG A 48 3.42 -3.73 4.78
CA ARG A 48 2.35 -3.82 5.78
C ARG A 48 2.50 -5.03 6.68
N ASP A 49 2.93 -6.16 6.10
CA ASP A 49 3.19 -7.40 6.83
C ASP A 49 4.30 -7.22 7.88
N GLU A 50 5.41 -6.56 7.52
CA GLU A 50 6.51 -6.25 8.45
C GLU A 50 6.05 -5.31 9.57
N GLN A 51 5.26 -4.28 9.22
CA GLN A 51 4.70 -3.35 10.18
C GLN A 51 3.81 -4.06 11.20
N LEU A 52 2.89 -4.91 10.75
CA LEU A 52 2.02 -5.70 11.62
C LEU A 52 2.79 -6.69 12.49
N ALA A 53 3.74 -7.44 11.91
CA ALA A 53 4.53 -8.41 12.65
C ALA A 53 5.29 -7.76 13.82
N ARG A 54 5.86 -6.55 13.60
CA ARG A 54 6.54 -5.78 14.66
C ARG A 54 5.60 -5.28 15.76
N LEU A 55 4.32 -5.12 15.46
CA LEU A 55 3.29 -4.63 16.38
C LEU A 55 2.45 -5.76 16.96
N GLY A 56 2.87 -7.02 16.81
CA GLY A 56 2.12 -8.16 17.32
C GLY A 56 0.73 -8.32 16.68
N PHE A 57 0.60 -7.92 15.41
CA PHE A 57 -0.66 -7.90 14.65
C PHE A 57 -1.74 -6.99 15.22
N ASP A 58 -1.37 -5.96 15.98
CA ASP A 58 -2.28 -4.86 16.34
C ASP A 58 -2.57 -3.99 15.12
N TRP A 59 -3.71 -4.27 14.47
CA TRP A 59 -4.18 -3.54 13.29
C TRP A 59 -4.52 -2.08 13.59
N THR A 60 -5.01 -1.78 14.79
CA THR A 60 -5.37 -0.41 15.18
C THR A 60 -4.11 0.45 15.25
N GLU A 61 -3.10 -0.05 15.96
CA GLU A 61 -1.81 0.63 16.08
C GLU A 61 -1.07 0.68 14.73
N ALA A 62 -1.14 -0.39 13.91
CA ALA A 62 -0.52 -0.41 12.60
C ALA A 62 -1.15 0.60 11.63
N ASN A 63 -2.48 0.77 11.67
CA ASN A 63 -3.16 1.78 10.85
C ASN A 63 -2.84 3.20 11.33
N ARG A 64 -2.83 3.41 12.66
CA ARG A 64 -2.44 4.70 13.25
C ARG A 64 -1.03 5.11 12.80
N ARG A 65 -0.04 4.20 12.90
CA ARG A 65 1.33 4.47 12.46
C ARG A 65 1.45 4.66 10.96
N LEU A 66 0.67 3.92 10.16
CA LEU A 66 0.65 4.12 8.71
C LEU A 66 0.23 5.56 8.38
N VAL A 67 -0.85 6.06 8.99
CA VAL A 67 -1.33 7.43 8.78
C VAL A 67 -0.26 8.44 9.21
N GLU A 68 0.34 8.29 10.39
CA GLU A 68 1.44 9.17 10.84
C GLU A 68 2.61 9.19 9.85
N GLN A 69 2.97 8.03 9.29
CA GLN A 69 4.04 7.93 8.30
C GLN A 69 3.66 8.60 6.96
N ILE A 70 2.40 8.47 6.54
CA ILE A 70 1.87 9.13 5.34
C ILE A 70 1.93 10.64 5.51
N GLU A 71 1.38 11.18 6.61
CA GLU A 71 1.35 12.62 6.91
C GLU A 71 2.76 13.19 7.05
N ALA A 72 3.64 12.53 7.82
CA ALA A 72 5.00 12.99 8.04
C ALA A 72 5.84 12.98 6.76
N PHE A 73 5.58 12.03 5.86
CA PHE A 73 6.27 11.99 4.58
C PHE A 73 5.69 13.02 3.59
N GLY A 74 4.37 13.13 3.52
CA GLY A 74 3.65 13.98 2.57
C GLY A 74 3.89 13.59 1.11
N PRO A 75 3.59 12.34 0.69
CA PRO A 75 3.76 11.91 -0.69
C PRO A 75 2.79 12.62 -1.64
N GLU A 76 3.25 12.92 -2.84
CA GLU A 76 2.42 13.43 -3.94
C GLU A 76 1.81 12.28 -4.76
N LEU A 77 2.42 11.09 -4.68
CA LEU A 77 1.96 9.86 -5.30
C LEU A 77 2.16 8.67 -4.36
N VAL A 78 1.14 7.82 -4.27
CA VAL A 78 1.15 6.56 -3.53
C VAL A 78 0.98 5.39 -4.49
N GLY A 79 1.95 4.48 -4.52
CA GLY A 79 1.86 3.23 -5.27
C GLY A 79 1.45 2.07 -4.36
N LEU A 80 0.35 1.41 -4.65
CA LEU A 80 -0.13 0.23 -3.93
C LEU A 80 0.22 -1.04 -4.70
N SER A 81 0.99 -1.94 -4.10
CA SER A 81 1.23 -3.27 -4.64
C SER A 81 0.20 -4.23 -4.07
N VAL A 82 -0.77 -4.62 -4.92
CA VAL A 82 -1.99 -5.33 -4.52
C VAL A 82 -1.97 -6.76 -5.05
N THR A 83 -2.04 -7.72 -4.12
CA THR A 83 -2.35 -9.11 -4.43
C THR A 83 -3.83 -9.36 -4.25
N THR A 84 -4.38 -10.43 -4.86
CA THR A 84 -5.80 -10.76 -4.77
C THR A 84 -6.38 -10.74 -3.35
N PRO A 85 -5.76 -11.38 -2.33
CA PRO A 85 -6.31 -11.35 -0.97
C PRO A 85 -6.17 -9.98 -0.27
N ALA A 86 -5.39 -9.05 -0.83
CA ALA A 86 -5.16 -7.73 -0.28
C ALA A 86 -6.08 -6.64 -0.86
N MET A 87 -7.07 -6.98 -1.70
CA MET A 87 -7.99 -6.00 -2.28
C MET A 87 -8.79 -5.21 -1.25
N SER A 88 -9.23 -5.87 -0.18
CA SER A 88 -9.91 -5.19 0.93
C SER A 88 -8.99 -4.23 1.68
N GLU A 89 -7.70 -4.56 1.82
CA GLU A 89 -6.72 -3.60 2.36
C GLU A 89 -6.44 -2.47 1.37
N CYS A 90 -6.43 -2.72 0.05
CA CYS A 90 -6.27 -1.69 -0.97
C CYS A 90 -7.32 -0.59 -0.79
N ARG A 91 -8.60 -0.97 -0.68
CA ARG A 91 -9.70 -0.02 -0.41
C ARG A 91 -9.51 0.73 0.91
N ALA A 92 -9.12 0.03 1.98
CA ALA A 92 -8.94 0.66 3.29
C ALA A 92 -7.78 1.67 3.29
N VAL A 93 -6.64 1.29 2.70
CA VAL A 93 -5.43 2.12 2.64
C VAL A 93 -5.61 3.30 1.68
N SER A 94 -6.26 3.11 0.53
CA SER A 94 -6.55 4.24 -0.37
C SER A 94 -7.43 5.29 0.30
N ALA A 95 -8.47 4.87 1.04
CA ALA A 95 -9.31 5.76 1.82
C ALA A 95 -8.52 6.49 2.92
N MET A 96 -7.65 5.78 3.67
CA MET A 96 -6.78 6.39 4.68
C MET A 96 -5.83 7.42 4.07
N VAL A 97 -5.27 7.16 2.88
CA VAL A 97 -4.39 8.08 2.16
C VAL A 97 -5.14 9.34 1.76
N LYS A 98 -6.31 9.22 1.11
CA LYS A 98 -7.13 10.37 0.72
C LYS A 98 -7.62 11.17 1.94
N ALA A 99 -7.95 10.50 3.05
CA ALA A 99 -8.33 11.17 4.29
C ALA A 99 -7.18 11.97 4.93
N ALA A 100 -5.95 11.43 4.90
CA ALA A 100 -4.78 12.08 5.49
C ALA A 100 -4.22 13.23 4.65
N LEU A 101 -4.28 13.12 3.32
CA LEU A 101 -3.59 14.06 2.41
C LEU A 101 -4.54 14.88 1.53
N GLY A 102 -5.83 14.57 1.52
CA GLY A 102 -6.83 15.19 0.66
C GLY A 102 -6.97 14.51 -0.71
N PRO A 103 -7.89 14.99 -1.56
CA PRO A 103 -8.24 14.35 -2.82
C PRO A 103 -7.14 14.40 -3.91
N ASP A 104 -6.22 15.36 -3.81
CA ASP A 104 -5.23 15.66 -4.87
C ASP A 104 -4.03 14.70 -4.91
N VAL A 105 -3.79 13.93 -3.84
CA VAL A 105 -2.75 12.88 -3.84
C VAL A 105 -3.11 11.82 -4.87
N ARG A 106 -2.17 11.44 -5.75
CA ARG A 106 -2.42 10.39 -6.74
C ARG A 106 -2.19 9.01 -6.15
N ILE A 107 -3.09 8.07 -6.38
CA ILE A 107 -2.97 6.69 -5.91
C ILE A 107 -2.98 5.76 -7.13
N VAL A 108 -1.90 5.01 -7.33
CA VAL A 108 -1.78 4.05 -8.42
C VAL A 108 -1.76 2.63 -7.84
N ALA A 109 -2.63 1.75 -8.33
CA ALA A 109 -2.62 0.34 -7.96
C ALA A 109 -1.89 -0.51 -9.02
N GLY A 110 -0.97 -1.35 -8.57
CA GLY A 110 -0.25 -2.31 -9.40
C GLY A 110 -0.14 -3.67 -8.72
N GLY A 111 0.50 -4.62 -9.38
CA GLY A 111 0.63 -6.01 -8.90
C GLY A 111 -0.37 -6.96 -9.56
N PRO A 112 -0.36 -8.25 -9.17
CA PRO A 112 -1.08 -9.29 -9.90
C PRO A 112 -2.57 -9.04 -10.08
N HIS A 113 -3.26 -8.48 -9.07
CA HIS A 113 -4.71 -8.29 -9.14
C HIS A 113 -5.10 -7.09 -10.02
N PRO A 114 -4.57 -5.85 -9.82
CA PRO A 114 -4.87 -4.73 -10.70
C PRO A 114 -4.44 -4.95 -12.15
N THR A 115 -3.38 -5.73 -12.39
CA THR A 115 -2.96 -6.09 -13.75
C THR A 115 -3.93 -7.09 -14.41
N ALA A 116 -4.47 -8.05 -13.67
CA ALA A 116 -5.40 -9.03 -14.22
C ALA A 116 -6.84 -8.49 -14.37
N LEU A 117 -7.25 -7.59 -13.47
CA LEU A 117 -8.62 -7.08 -13.35
C LEU A 117 -8.66 -5.55 -13.14
N PRO A 118 -8.19 -4.74 -14.11
CA PRO A 118 -8.03 -3.30 -13.92
C PRO A 118 -9.36 -2.57 -13.71
N GLU A 119 -10.38 -2.83 -14.53
CA GLU A 119 -11.68 -2.15 -14.41
C GLU A 119 -12.39 -2.50 -13.11
N GLN A 120 -12.32 -3.77 -12.70
CA GLN A 120 -12.89 -4.23 -11.43
C GLN A 120 -12.14 -3.64 -10.24
N THR A 121 -10.82 -3.51 -10.32
CA THR A 121 -10.01 -2.88 -9.26
C THR A 121 -10.45 -1.43 -9.04
N LEU A 122 -10.61 -0.64 -10.11
CA LEU A 122 -11.08 0.74 -10.02
C LEU A 122 -12.52 0.82 -9.52
N ALA A 123 -13.40 -0.09 -9.94
CA ALA A 123 -14.78 -0.15 -9.46
C ALA A 123 -14.87 -0.47 -7.96
N GLU A 124 -14.02 -1.38 -7.47
CA GLU A 124 -13.99 -1.78 -6.06
C GLU A 124 -13.26 -0.75 -5.18
N CYS A 125 -12.29 -0.01 -5.73
CA CYS A 125 -11.46 0.97 -5.01
C CYS A 125 -11.54 2.36 -5.68
N PRO A 126 -12.62 3.14 -5.45
CA PRO A 126 -12.85 4.42 -6.13
C PRO A 126 -11.86 5.53 -5.75
N ASP A 127 -11.07 5.34 -4.69
CA ASP A 127 -10.01 6.27 -4.29
C ASP A 127 -8.69 6.05 -5.06
N VAL A 128 -8.60 5.00 -5.89
CA VAL A 128 -7.48 4.74 -6.80
C VAL A 128 -7.72 5.50 -8.10
N ASP A 129 -6.68 6.17 -8.61
CA ASP A 129 -6.70 7.05 -9.78
C ASP A 129 -6.20 6.35 -11.08
#